data_AF-A0A936E9A0-F1
#
_entry.id   AF-A0A936E9A0-F1
#
_cell.length_a   1.000
_cell.length_b   1.000
_cell.length_c   1.000
_cell.angle_alpha   90.00
_cell.angle_beta   90.00
_cell.angle_gamma   90.00
#
_symmetry.space_group_name_H-M   'P 1'
#
loop_
_entity.id
_entity.type
_entity.pdbx_description
1 polymer ?
#
loop_
_entity_poly.entity_id
_entity_poly.type
_entity_poly.pdbx_seq_one_letter_code
_entity_poly.pdbx_strand_id
1 'polypeptide(L)'
;MQAILTFLKLFFICFISFLIFDSCSSKQQEIKLKQKELLVNLDTVLNKADIIMPLLQNKADSLKFADEFESLKYQNSLNMLRENLTDLKNYKDSINTVHFSQEKWNEWTVVVQTQAKYVNSLVAAGQALLANKSFSFGEWKDGNPSHRTDSIVTPVQVKPE
;
A
#
# COMPACT_ATOMS: atom_id res chain seq x y z
N MET A 1 -53.86 38.10 -6.50
CA MET A 1 -52.74 37.69 -7.37
C MET A 1 -51.38 37.75 -6.68
N GLN A 2 -51.03 38.83 -5.96
CA GLN A 2 -49.72 38.97 -5.29
C GLN A 2 -49.37 37.84 -4.30
N ALA A 3 -50.31 37.42 -3.43
CA ALA A 3 -50.07 36.39 -2.41
C ALA A 3 -49.70 35.01 -2.98
N ILE A 4 -50.27 34.63 -4.14
CA ILE A 4 -49.98 33.35 -4.82
C ILE A 4 -48.55 33.36 -5.36
N LEU A 5 -48.10 34.50 -5.89
CA LEU A 5 -46.75 34.67 -6.42
C LEU A 5 -45.69 34.60 -5.30
N THR A 6 -46.00 35.15 -4.11
CA THR A 6 -45.11 35.07 -2.94
C THR A 6 -45.00 33.64 -2.42
N PHE A 7 -46.11 32.90 -2.38
CA PHE A 7 -46.14 31.51 -1.93
C PHE A 7 -45.34 30.58 -2.85
N LEU A 8 -45.48 30.74 -4.17
CA LEU A 8 -44.69 30.00 -5.17
C LEU A 8 -43.19 30.26 -5.04
N LYS A 9 -42.78 31.51 -4.81
CA LYS A 9 -41.37 31.85 -4.58
C LYS A 9 -40.82 31.21 -3.31
N LEU A 10 -41.58 31.24 -2.21
CA LEU A 10 -41.16 30.63 -0.95
C LEU A 10 -41.02 29.11 -1.09
N PHE A 11 -42.00 28.47 -1.74
CA PHE A 11 -41.98 27.04 -1.99
C PHE A 11 -40.78 26.63 -2.85
N PHE A 12 -40.47 27.40 -3.91
CA PHE A 12 -39.34 27.11 -4.78
C PHE A 12 -37.99 27.27 -4.06
N ILE A 13 -37.84 28.27 -3.20
CA ILE A 13 -36.64 28.47 -2.38
C ILE A 13 -36.47 27.29 -1.41
N CYS A 14 -37.52 26.92 -0.66
CA CYS A 14 -37.46 25.78 0.26
C CYS A 14 -37.17 24.47 -0.47
N PHE A 15 -37.75 24.25 -1.64
CA PHE A 15 -37.53 23.04 -2.44
C PHE A 15 -36.08 22.94 -2.96
N ILE A 16 -35.51 24.05 -3.45
CA ILE A 16 -34.09 24.10 -3.83
C ILE A 16 -33.19 23.86 -2.62
N SER A 17 -33.49 24.48 -1.46
CA SER A 17 -32.73 24.25 -0.22
C SER A 17 -32.75 22.78 0.20
N PHE A 18 -33.90 22.11 0.06
CA PHE A 18 -34.06 20.69 0.37
C PHE A 18 -33.23 19.80 -0.57
N LEU A 19 -33.27 20.07 -1.89
CA LEU A 19 -32.47 19.34 -2.88
C LEU A 19 -30.95 19.53 -2.68
N ILE A 20 -30.50 20.72 -2.30
CA ILE A 20 -29.09 20.99 -2.01
C ILE A 20 -28.65 20.24 -0.74
N PHE A 21 -29.52 20.19 0.28
CA PHE A 21 -29.23 19.51 1.54
C PHE A 21 -29.09 17.98 1.37
N ASP A 22 -29.99 17.35 0.61
CA ASP A 22 -29.92 15.92 0.28
C ASP A 22 -28.68 15.55 -0.56
N SER A 23 -28.29 16.43 -1.50
CA SER A 23 -27.08 16.24 -2.32
C SER A 23 -25.78 16.33 -1.49
N CYS A 24 -25.75 17.16 -0.45
CA CYS A 24 -24.59 17.28 0.44
C CYS A 24 -24.47 16.08 1.40
N SER A 25 -25.59 15.61 1.95
CA SER A 25 -25.66 14.44 2.85
C SER A 25 -25.19 13.15 2.18
N SER A 26 -25.63 12.90 0.95
CA SER A 26 -25.26 11.69 0.20
C SER A 26 -23.76 11.61 -0.12
N LYS A 27 -23.14 12.72 -0.50
CA LYS A 27 -21.68 12.80 -0.72
C LYS A 27 -20.88 12.53 0.55
N GLN A 28 -21.32 13.04 1.70
CA GLN A 28 -20.65 12.75 2.98
C GLN A 28 -20.75 11.28 3.40
N GLN A 29 -21.88 10.62 3.13
CA GLN A 29 -22.03 9.19 3.38
C GLN A 29 -21.11 8.34 2.48
N GLU A 30 -20.96 8.72 1.21
CA GLU A 30 -20.06 8.04 0.26
C GLU A 30 -18.59 8.11 0.71
N ILE A 31 -18.12 9.27 1.17
CA ILE A 31 -16.76 9.43 1.71
C ILE A 31 -16.54 8.52 2.93
N LYS A 32 -17.50 8.48 3.85
CA LYS A 32 -17.42 7.63 5.06
C LYS A 32 -17.35 6.14 4.72
N LEU A 33 -18.09 5.70 3.70
CA LEU A 33 -18.02 4.32 3.22
C LEU A 33 -16.64 4.01 2.64
N LYS A 34 -16.13 4.87 1.73
CA LYS A 34 -14.80 4.76 1.13
C LYS A 34 -13.67 4.78 2.17
N GLN A 35 -13.81 5.60 3.21
CA GLN A 35 -12.91 5.63 4.38
C GLN A 35 -12.85 4.28 5.08
N LYS A 36 -14.02 3.69 5.37
CA LYS A 36 -14.12 2.39 6.03
C LYS A 36 -13.49 1.28 5.18
N GLU A 37 -13.75 1.27 3.87
CA GLU A 37 -13.16 0.31 2.94
C GLU A 37 -11.62 0.44 2.88
N LEU A 38 -11.12 1.68 2.83
CA LEU A 38 -9.68 1.94 2.86
C LEU A 38 -9.04 1.42 4.16
N LEU A 39 -9.66 1.69 5.32
CA LEU A 39 -9.17 1.19 6.61
C LEU A 39 -9.08 -0.34 6.66
N VAL A 40 -10.13 -1.04 6.19
CA VAL A 40 -10.14 -2.51 6.13
C VAL A 40 -9.04 -3.05 5.23
N ASN A 41 -8.79 -2.41 4.08
CA ASN A 41 -7.70 -2.78 3.19
C ASN A 41 -6.33 -2.58 3.87
N LEU A 42 -6.12 -1.44 4.54
CA LEU A 42 -4.89 -1.17 5.27
C LEU A 42 -4.65 -2.21 6.38
N ASP A 43 -5.66 -2.51 7.18
CA ASP A 43 -5.57 -3.54 8.22
C ASP A 43 -5.21 -4.90 7.64
N THR A 44 -5.77 -5.26 6.48
CA THR A 44 -5.45 -6.51 5.79
C THR A 44 -3.97 -6.57 5.41
N VAL A 45 -3.42 -5.48 4.85
CA VAL A 45 -2.02 -5.41 4.44
C VAL A 45 -1.08 -5.44 5.66
N LEU A 46 -1.40 -4.67 6.71
CA LEU A 46 -0.64 -4.64 7.96
C LEU A 46 -0.60 -6.03 8.62
N ASN A 47 -1.75 -6.71 8.72
CA ASN A 47 -1.83 -8.05 9.30
C ASN A 47 -0.97 -9.07 8.54
N LYS A 48 -0.96 -9.02 7.20
CA LYS A 48 -0.08 -9.91 6.41
C LYS A 48 1.39 -9.66 6.69
N ALA A 49 1.78 -8.40 6.88
CA ALA A 49 3.15 -8.05 7.15
C ALA A 49 3.59 -8.46 8.56
N ASP A 50 2.72 -8.31 9.56
CA ASP A 50 2.94 -8.76 10.94
C ASP A 50 3.15 -10.28 11.02
N ILE A 51 2.56 -11.06 10.11
CA ILE A 51 2.81 -12.51 10.00
C ILE A 51 4.18 -12.82 9.41
N ILE A 52 4.60 -12.10 8.36
CA ILE A 52 5.82 -12.44 7.59
C ILE A 52 7.10 -11.89 8.23
N MET A 53 7.05 -10.73 8.86
CA MET A 53 8.24 -10.11 9.47
C MET A 53 8.95 -11.02 10.48
N PRO A 54 8.28 -11.68 11.44
CA PRO A 54 8.96 -12.57 12.38
C PRO A 54 9.64 -13.76 11.67
N LEU A 55 9.03 -14.29 10.61
CA LEU A 55 9.59 -15.40 9.84
C LEU A 55 10.87 -15.00 9.11
N LEU A 56 10.86 -13.83 8.46
CA LEU A 56 12.05 -13.27 7.82
C LEU A 56 13.16 -13.02 8.85
N GLN A 57 12.82 -12.48 10.03
CA GLN A 57 13.78 -12.20 11.11
C GLN A 57 14.42 -13.49 11.61
N ASN A 58 13.61 -14.51 11.93
CA ASN A 58 14.09 -15.81 12.36
C ASN A 58 15.02 -16.45 11.32
N LYS A 59 14.69 -16.32 10.03
CA LYS A 59 15.53 -16.86 8.95
C LYS A 59 16.85 -16.11 8.82
N ALA A 60 16.84 -14.78 8.88
CA ALA A 60 18.05 -13.96 8.92
C ALA A 60 18.95 -14.37 10.09
N ASP A 61 18.40 -14.46 11.30
CA ASP A 61 19.16 -14.79 12.51
C ASP A 61 19.75 -16.20 12.45
N SER A 62 19.01 -17.17 11.89
CA SER A 62 19.51 -18.55 11.69
C SER A 62 20.68 -18.63 10.71
N LEU A 63 20.74 -17.71 9.75
CA LEU A 63 21.76 -17.68 8.70
C LEU A 63 22.95 -16.80 9.05
N LYS A 64 22.83 -15.90 10.04
CA LYS A 64 23.81 -14.86 10.37
C LYS A 64 25.26 -15.37 10.47
N PHE A 65 25.46 -16.56 11.02
CA PHE A 65 26.78 -17.17 11.19
C PHE A 65 27.06 -18.34 10.23
N ALA A 66 26.04 -18.81 9.50
CA ALA A 66 26.15 -19.95 8.59
C ALA A 66 26.34 -19.51 7.13
N ASP A 67 25.65 -18.45 6.73
CA ASP A 67 25.71 -17.83 5.41
C ASP A 67 25.33 -16.35 5.54
N GLU A 68 26.35 -15.52 5.81
CA GLU A 68 26.18 -14.08 6.03
C GLU A 68 25.55 -13.40 4.81
N PHE A 69 25.95 -13.79 3.61
CA PHE A 69 25.43 -13.22 2.38
C PHE A 69 23.93 -13.50 2.22
N GLU A 70 23.50 -14.72 2.50
CA GLU A 70 22.09 -15.08 2.46
C GLU A 70 21.31 -14.37 3.58
N SER A 71 21.86 -14.30 4.81
CA SER A 71 21.30 -13.53 5.92
C SER A 71 21.03 -12.06 5.53
N LEU A 72 21.96 -11.42 4.84
CA LEU A 72 21.81 -10.03 4.39
C LEU A 72 20.61 -9.82 3.46
N LYS A 73 20.23 -10.82 2.63
CA LYS A 73 19.02 -10.70 1.79
C LYS A 73 17.75 -10.62 2.62
N TYR A 74 17.63 -11.47 3.64
CA TYR A 74 16.50 -11.46 4.56
C TYR A 74 16.46 -10.16 5.38
N GLN A 75 17.62 -9.67 5.84
CA GLN A 75 17.72 -8.38 6.54
C GLN A 75 17.32 -7.20 5.66
N ASN A 76 17.75 -7.16 4.40
CA ASN A 76 17.36 -6.12 3.45
C ASN A 76 15.85 -6.14 3.18
N SER A 77 15.26 -7.33 2.98
CA SER A 77 13.81 -7.48 2.81
C SER A 77 13.04 -6.97 4.04
N LEU A 78 13.51 -7.30 5.26
CA LEU A 78 12.95 -6.82 6.52
C LEU A 78 13.02 -5.30 6.65
N ASN A 79 14.17 -4.69 6.35
CA ASN A 79 14.38 -3.26 6.51
C ASN A 79 13.45 -2.48 5.58
N MET A 80 13.39 -2.86 4.29
CA MET A 80 12.44 -2.25 3.34
C MET A 80 10.99 -2.41 3.80
N LEU A 81 10.61 -3.58 4.30
CA LEU A 81 9.25 -3.81 4.78
C LEU A 81 8.93 -2.97 6.03
N ARG A 82 9.85 -2.86 6.99
CA ARG A 82 9.69 -2.07 8.23
C ARG A 82 9.51 -0.58 7.94
N GLU A 83 10.36 -0.03 7.09
CA GLU A 83 10.29 1.39 6.71
C GLU A 83 8.93 1.70 6.08
N ASN A 84 8.52 0.91 5.08
CA ASN A 84 7.27 1.14 4.35
C ASN A 84 6.01 0.85 5.17
N LEU A 85 6.09 -0.06 6.14
CA LEU A 85 5.02 -0.28 7.12
C LEU A 85 4.84 0.89 8.07
N THR A 86 5.93 1.54 8.46
CA THR A 86 5.88 2.72 9.33
C THR A 86 5.09 3.83 8.64
N ASP A 87 5.39 4.09 7.36
CA ASP A 87 4.62 5.04 6.55
C ASP A 87 3.16 4.64 6.40
N LEU A 88 2.87 3.36 6.17
CA LEU A 88 1.50 2.87 6.02
C LEU A 88 0.68 3.02 7.31
N LYS A 89 1.30 2.78 8.47
CA LYS A 89 0.68 3.00 9.79
C LYS A 89 0.38 4.48 10.01
N ASN A 90 1.32 5.36 9.67
CA ASN A 90 1.11 6.82 9.75
C ASN A 90 -0.05 7.28 8.86
N TYR A 91 -0.16 6.74 7.64
CA TYR A 91 -1.31 7.01 6.77
C TYR A 91 -2.62 6.52 7.38
N LYS A 92 -2.64 5.30 7.92
CA LYS A 92 -3.83 4.72 8.57
C LYS A 92 -4.29 5.60 9.73
N ASP A 93 -3.38 6.03 10.59
CA ASP A 93 -3.71 6.87 11.75
C ASP A 93 -4.21 8.26 11.32
N SER A 94 -3.75 8.74 10.16
CA SER A 94 -4.18 10.00 9.56
C SER A 94 -5.59 9.93 8.93
N ILE A 95 -6.10 8.75 8.54
CA ILE A 95 -7.41 8.61 7.88
C ILE A 95 -8.54 9.21 8.72
N ASN A 96 -8.48 9.03 10.04
CA ASN A 96 -9.54 9.46 10.95
C ASN A 96 -9.39 10.90 11.43
N THR A 97 -8.22 11.50 11.25
CA THR A 97 -7.90 12.83 11.80
C THR A 97 -7.95 13.93 10.75
N VAL A 98 -7.71 13.61 9.47
CA VAL A 98 -7.59 14.63 8.45
C VAL A 98 -8.94 14.99 7.82
N HIS A 99 -9.23 16.30 7.80
CA HIS A 99 -10.41 16.88 7.18
C HIS A 99 -10.03 17.52 5.84
N PHE A 100 -10.31 16.82 4.76
CA PHE A 100 -10.01 17.27 3.39
C PHE A 100 -11.26 17.73 2.63
N SER A 101 -11.05 18.61 1.64
CA SER A 101 -12.01 18.73 0.54
C SER A 101 -12.09 17.41 -0.23
N GLN A 102 -13.19 17.16 -0.95
CA GLN A 102 -13.38 15.92 -1.71
C GLN A 102 -12.22 15.61 -2.66
N GLU A 103 -11.72 16.64 -3.36
CA GLU A 103 -10.64 16.51 -4.33
C GLU A 103 -9.33 16.06 -3.65
N LYS A 104 -8.95 16.74 -2.56
CA LYS A 104 -7.77 16.36 -1.76
C LYS A 104 -7.92 14.98 -1.12
N TRP A 105 -9.13 14.60 -0.71
CA TRP A 105 -9.40 13.26 -0.20
C TRP A 105 -9.13 12.18 -1.26
N ASN A 106 -9.57 12.43 -2.50
CA ASN A 106 -9.35 11.49 -3.60
C ASN A 106 -7.86 11.35 -3.95
N GLU A 107 -7.14 12.46 -4.08
CA GLU A 107 -5.69 12.47 -4.33
C GLU A 107 -4.92 11.73 -3.23
N TRP A 108 -5.25 12.04 -1.98
CA TRP A 108 -4.63 11.40 -0.82
C TRP A 108 -4.93 9.90 -0.76
N THR A 109 -6.17 9.49 -1.07
CA THR A 109 -6.54 8.07 -1.15
C THR A 109 -5.70 7.32 -2.18
N VAL A 110 -5.38 7.91 -3.33
CA VAL A 110 -4.51 7.30 -4.34
C VAL A 110 -3.10 7.05 -3.78
N VAL A 111 -2.54 8.01 -3.03
CA VAL A 111 -1.23 7.87 -2.39
C VAL A 111 -1.24 6.71 -1.38
N VAL A 112 -2.23 6.69 -0.48
CA VAL A 112 -2.37 5.65 0.55
C VAL A 112 -2.55 4.26 -0.08
N GLN A 113 -3.39 4.14 -1.11
CA GLN A 113 -3.59 2.88 -1.82
C GLN A 113 -2.33 2.41 -2.55
N THR A 114 -1.54 3.33 -3.09
CA THR A 114 -0.28 3.01 -3.75
C THR A 114 0.73 2.49 -2.73
N GLN A 115 0.85 3.14 -1.56
CA GLN A 115 1.69 2.66 -0.47
C GLN A 115 1.25 1.27 0.01
N ALA A 116 -0.06 1.04 0.18
CA ALA A 116 -0.60 -0.26 0.57
C ALA A 116 -0.26 -1.37 -0.44
N LYS A 117 -0.37 -1.08 -1.75
CA LYS A 117 0.03 -2.02 -2.82
C LYS A 117 1.52 -2.31 -2.76
N TYR A 118 2.35 -1.29 -2.53
CA TYR A 118 3.80 -1.47 -2.43
C TYR A 118 4.19 -2.36 -1.25
N VAL A 119 3.61 -2.12 -0.07
CA VAL A 119 3.82 -2.98 1.10
C VAL A 119 3.36 -4.41 0.82
N ASN A 120 2.19 -4.61 0.20
CA ASN A 120 1.71 -5.95 -0.14
C ASN A 120 2.64 -6.67 -1.15
N SER A 121 3.29 -5.94 -2.08
CA SER A 121 4.33 -6.49 -2.96
C SER A 121 5.59 -6.90 -2.19
N LEU A 122 6.02 -6.09 -1.20
CA LEU A 122 7.16 -6.44 -0.34
C LEU A 122 6.86 -7.68 0.52
N VAL A 123 5.64 -7.80 1.04
CA VAL A 123 5.17 -9.01 1.75
C VAL A 123 5.25 -10.24 0.84
N ALA A 124 4.74 -10.14 -0.40
CA ALA A 124 4.81 -11.23 -1.36
C ALA A 124 6.25 -11.61 -1.73
N ALA A 125 7.13 -10.62 -1.90
CA ALA A 125 8.56 -10.85 -2.13
C ALA A 125 9.23 -11.56 -0.94
N GLY A 126 8.92 -11.15 0.29
CA GLY A 126 9.41 -11.81 1.50
C GLY A 126 8.91 -13.26 1.62
N GLN A 127 7.64 -13.52 1.29
CA GLN A 127 7.08 -14.88 1.24
C GLN A 127 7.82 -15.76 0.24
N ALA A 128 8.11 -15.22 -0.95
CA ALA A 128 8.84 -15.97 -1.96
C ALA A 128 10.28 -16.24 -1.52
N LEU A 129 10.95 -15.26 -0.91
CA LEU A 129 12.28 -15.45 -0.35
C LEU A 129 12.31 -16.59 0.68
N LEU A 130 11.35 -16.61 1.61
CA LEU A 130 11.18 -17.71 2.58
C LEU A 130 10.91 -19.07 1.92
N ALA A 131 10.21 -19.08 0.79
CA ALA A 131 9.94 -20.28 0.01
C ALA A 131 11.11 -20.72 -0.88
N ASN A 132 12.28 -20.05 -0.80
CA ASN A 132 13.38 -20.17 -1.77
C ASN A 132 12.90 -20.00 -3.22
N LYS A 133 11.93 -19.13 -3.46
CA LYS A 133 11.46 -18.76 -4.81
C LYS A 133 12.02 -17.38 -5.15
N SER A 134 12.58 -17.26 -6.35
CA SER A 134 13.07 -15.99 -6.87
C SER A 134 12.10 -15.48 -7.94
N PHE A 135 11.80 -14.18 -7.90
CA PHE A 135 11.05 -13.52 -8.96
C PHE A 135 12.04 -13.02 -10.02
N SER A 136 11.96 -13.55 -11.24
CA SER A 136 12.73 -13.04 -12.37
C SER A 136 11.81 -12.91 -13.59
N PHE A 137 11.75 -11.70 -14.16
CA PHE A 137 11.03 -11.40 -15.41
C PHE A 137 9.57 -11.89 -15.48
N GLY A 138 8.76 -11.62 -14.45
CA GLY A 138 7.31 -11.87 -14.50
C GLY A 138 6.87 -13.28 -14.10
N GLU A 139 7.80 -14.20 -13.81
CA GLU A 139 7.49 -15.56 -13.37
C GLU A 139 8.25 -15.92 -12.08
N TRP A 140 7.55 -16.65 -11.19
CA TRP A 140 8.14 -17.23 -9.99
C TRP A 140 8.91 -18.48 -10.36
N LYS A 141 10.24 -18.47 -10.17
CA LYS A 141 11.11 -19.64 -10.40
C LYS A 141 11.62 -20.19 -9.08
N ASP A 142 11.68 -21.51 -8.97
CA ASP A 142 12.30 -22.17 -7.83
C ASP A 142 13.78 -21.78 -7.78
N GLY A 143 14.20 -21.19 -6.66
CA GLY A 143 15.57 -20.84 -6.37
C GLY A 143 16.33 -22.11 -5.99
N ASN A 144 16.73 -22.88 -7.00
CA ASN A 144 17.63 -24.00 -6.78
C ASN A 144 19.05 -23.45 -6.54
N PRO A 145 19.66 -23.64 -5.36
CA PRO A 145 21.00 -23.09 -5.05
C PRO A 145 22.13 -23.70 -5.88
N SER A 146 21.88 -24.75 -6.69
CA SER A 146 22.92 -25.50 -7.39
C SER A 146 23.54 -24.81 -8.61
N HIS A 147 23.10 -23.62 -9.01
CA HIS A 147 23.63 -22.91 -10.19
C HIS A 147 23.98 -21.43 -9.95
N ARG A 148 24.68 -21.14 -8.84
CA ARG A 148 25.41 -19.87 -8.68
C ARG A 148 26.82 -19.95 -9.25
N THR A 149 26.92 -20.29 -10.53
CA THR A 149 28.16 -20.12 -11.30
C THR A 149 27.75 -19.66 -12.69
N ASP A 150 27.44 -18.38 -12.82
CA ASP A 150 27.59 -17.65 -14.08
C ASP A 150 27.97 -16.20 -13.75
N SER A 151 29.28 -16.08 -13.50
CA SER A 151 30.16 -14.98 -13.90
C SER A 151 29.56 -13.56 -13.97
N ILE A 152 29.72 -12.78 -12.88
CA ILE A 152 29.78 -11.30 -12.95
C ILE A 152 31.24 -10.83 -13.14
N VAL A 153 32.18 -11.75 -13.35
CA VAL A 153 33.59 -11.42 -13.58
C VAL A 153 34.08 -12.10 -14.85
N THR A 154 33.50 -11.72 -15.98
CA THR A 154 34.21 -11.85 -17.24
C THR A 154 34.94 -10.53 -17.45
N PRO A 155 36.26 -10.43 -17.14
CA PRO A 155 36.99 -9.21 -17.42
C PRO A 155 36.91 -8.94 -18.93
N VAL A 156 36.47 -7.73 -19.29
CA VAL A 156 36.49 -7.26 -20.67
C VAL A 156 37.95 -7.29 -21.13
N GLN A 157 38.27 -8.15 -22.09
CA GLN A 157 39.58 -8.14 -22.72
C GLN A 157 39.68 -6.86 -23.56
N VAL A 158 40.43 -5.88 -23.04
CA VAL A 158 40.84 -4.71 -23.81
C VAL A 158 41.90 -5.18 -24.78
N LYS A 159 41.59 -5.14 -26.07
CA LYS A 159 42.54 -5.45 -27.14
C LYS A 159 43.61 -4.35 -27.18
N PRO A 160 44.91 -4.67 -27.11
CA PRO A 160 45.94 -3.65 -27.28
C PRO A 160 45.98 -3.20 -28.74
N GLU A 161 46.24 -1.90 -28.93
CA GLU A 161 46.46 -1.23 -30.23
C GLU A 161 47.66 -1.79 -30.99
#